data_AF-A0A7K4D0M0-F1
#
_entry.id   AF-A0A7K4D0M0-F1
#
_cell.length_a   1.000
_cell.length_b   1.000
_cell.length_c   1.000
_cell.angle_alpha   90.00
_cell.angle_beta   90.00
_cell.angle_gamma   90.00
#
_symmetry.space_group_name_H-M   'P 1'
#
loop_
_entity.id
_entity.type
_entity.pdbx_description
1 polymer ?
#
loop_
_entity_poly.entity_id
_entity_poly.type
_entity_poly.pdbx_seq_one_letter_code
_entity_poly.pdbx_strand_id
1 'polypeptide(L)' 'MLVIAIKENNQRYKLSLRCSPEFVKAHSTGMGKVIEQLVMRFGGRGGGHDLAGGWNVSTGDYVQFKDHPSAIDEIIG' A
#
# COMPACT_ATOMS: atom_id res chain seq x y z
N MET A 1 -8.66 4.84 -6.20
CA MET A 1 -7.69 3.79 -5.84
C MET A 1 -8.43 2.62 -5.21
N LEU A 2 -7.94 1.39 -5.35
CA LEU A 2 -8.47 0.19 -4.70
C LEU A 2 -7.35 -0.52 -3.92
N VAL A 3 -7.63 -0.87 -2.67
CA VAL A 3 -6.75 -1.69 -1.83
C VAL A 3 -7.52 -2.96 -1.46
N ILE A 4 -6.95 -4.12 -1.77
CA ILE A 4 -7.51 -5.43 -1.39
C ILE A 4 -6.52 -6.08 -0.43
N ALA A 5 -6.97 -6.41 0.79
CA ALA A 5 -6.17 -7.12 1.77
C ALA A 5 -6.69 -8.55 1.94
N ILE A 6 -5.79 -9.53 1.82
CA ILE A 6 -6.09 -10.94 2.05
C ILE A 6 -5.23 -11.40 3.23
N LYS A 7 -5.87 -11.96 4.26
CA LYS A 7 -5.16 -12.63 5.35
C LYS A 7 -4.65 -13.97 4.85
N GLU A 8 -3.33 -14.13 4.71
CA GLU A 8 -2.75 -15.41 4.26
C GLU A 8 -2.70 -16.43 5.40
N ASN A 9 -2.39 -15.97 6.61
CA ASN A 9 -2.41 -16.77 7.83
C ASN A 9 -2.53 -15.87 9.07
N ASN A 10 -2.41 -16.43 10.28
CA ASN A 10 -2.50 -15.65 11.52
C ASN A 10 -1.40 -14.60 11.70
N GLN A 11 -0.31 -14.67 10.95
CA GLN A 11 0.86 -13.82 11.09
C GLN A 11 1.04 -12.81 9.96
N ARG A 12 0.34 -12.97 8.82
CA ARG A 12 0.62 -12.19 7.61
C ARG A 12 -0.62 -11.81 6.80
N TYR A 13 -0.54 -10.62 6.21
CA TYR A 13 -1.46 -10.15 5.18
C TYR A 13 -0.71 -9.88 3.89
N LYS A 14 -1.41 -10.14 2.78
CA LYS A 14 -1.01 -9.74 1.43
C LYS A 14 -1.99 -8.71 0.91
N LEU A 15 -1.49 -7.52 0.66
CA LEU A 15 -2.25 -6.41 0.11
C LEU A 15 -1.93 -6.25 -1.38
N SER A 16 -2.97 -6.07 -2.18
CA SER A 16 -2.87 -5.67 -3.59
C SER A 16 -3.41 -4.27 -3.73
N LEU A 17 -2.57 -3.34 -4.19
CA LEU A 17 -2.94 -1.95 -4.43
C LEU A 17 -3.05 -1.73 -5.94
N ARG A 18 -4.10 -1.02 -6.34
CA ARG A 18 -4.41 -0.69 -7.74
C ARG A 18 -4.89 0.75 -7.84
N CYS A 19 -4.48 1.45 -8.89
CA CYS A 19 -5.02 2.76 -9.23
C CYS A 19 -5.33 2.85 -10.73
N SER A 20 -6.03 3.91 -11.13
CA SER A 20 -6.28 4.21 -12.53
C SER A 20 -5.17 5.11 -13.10
N PRO A 21 -5.01 5.20 -14.43
CA PRO A 21 -4.07 6.14 -15.03
C PRO A 21 -4.32 7.60 -14.65
N GLU A 22 -5.58 7.99 -14.44
CA GLU A 22 -5.96 9.36 -14.02
C GLU A 22 -5.41 9.69 -12.64
N PHE A 23 -5.38 8.71 -11.72
CA PHE A 23 -4.77 8.87 -10.41
C PHE A 23 -3.27 9.20 -10.54
N VAL A 24 -2.55 8.47 -11.38
CA VAL A 24 -1.11 8.70 -11.57
C VAL A 24 -0.86 10.09 -12.14
N LYS A 25 -1.71 10.55 -13.06
CA LYS A 25 -1.64 11.92 -13.61
C LYS A 25 -1.94 12.98 -12.56
N ALA A 26 -2.96 12.77 -11.73
CA ALA A 26 -3.39 13.73 -10.71
C ALA A 26 -2.35 13.91 -9.60
N HIS A 27 -1.75 12.82 -9.13
CA HIS A 27 -0.82 12.84 -7.99
C HIS A 27 0.65 12.77 -8.39
N SER A 28 0.96 12.64 -9.70
CA SER A 28 2.33 12.45 -10.22
C SER A 28 3.08 11.32 -9.49
N THR A 29 2.36 10.28 -9.05
CA THR A 29 2.89 9.16 -8.27
C THR A 29 2.17 7.85 -8.60
N GLY A 30 2.96 6.77 -8.63
CA GLY A 30 2.50 5.42 -8.91
C GLY A 30 2.42 4.53 -7.67
N MET A 31 1.70 3.40 -7.77
CA MET A 31 1.54 2.44 -6.68
C MET A 31 2.87 1.87 -6.18
N GLY A 32 3.87 1.68 -7.05
CA GLY A 32 5.21 1.26 -6.63
C GLY A 32 5.83 2.23 -5.61
N LYS A 33 5.72 3.53 -5.83
CA LYS A 33 6.23 4.57 -4.92
C LYS A 33 5.40 4.69 -3.66
N VAL A 34 4.07 4.59 -3.77
CA VAL A 34 3.20 4.55 -2.57
C VAL A 34 3.58 3.37 -1.67
N ILE A 35 3.75 2.18 -2.24
CA ILE A 35 4.10 0.98 -1.48
C ILE A 35 5.50 1.09 -0.87
N GLU A 36 6.47 1.66 -1.57
CA GLU A 36 7.81 1.92 -1.03
C GLU A 36 7.74 2.79 0.24
N GLN A 37 6.93 3.84 0.23
CA GLN A 37 6.70 4.70 1.39
C GLN A 37 5.96 3.98 2.52
N LEU A 38 4.94 3.17 2.20
CA LEU A 38 4.25 2.34 3.18
C LEU A 38 5.18 1.32 3.85
N VAL A 39 6.09 0.71 3.08
CA VAL A 39 7.12 -0.21 3.59
C VAL A 39 8.07 0.52 4.54
N MET A 40 8.51 1.73 4.21
CA MET A 40 9.37 2.51 5.10
C MET A 40 8.67 2.93 6.39
N ARG A 41 7.36 3.23 6.32
CA ARG A 41 6.59 3.72 7.47
C ARG A 41 6.09 2.61 8.40
N PHE A 42 5.60 1.51 7.84
CA PHE A 42 4.93 0.45 8.59
C PHE A 42 5.65 -0.90 8.51
N GLY A 43 6.71 -1.02 7.73
CA GLY A 43 7.46 -2.27 7.57
C GLY A 43 6.89 -3.21 6.50
N GLY A 44 7.30 -4.47 6.58
CA GLY A 44 6.98 -5.48 5.58
C GLY A 44 7.85 -5.41 4.31
N ARG A 45 7.33 -5.96 3.21
CA ARG A 45 8.02 -6.00 1.92
C ARG A 45 7.02 -5.86 0.77
N GLY A 46 7.29 -4.94 -0.14
CA GLY A 46 6.41 -4.69 -1.27
C GLY A 46 7.08 -3.91 -2.38
N GLY A 47 6.35 -3.74 -3.48
CA GLY A 47 6.76 -2.97 -4.64
C GLY A 47 5.71 -3.07 -5.74
N GLY A 48 6.00 -2.48 -6.88
CA GLY A 48 5.09 -2.52 -8.03
C GLY A 48 5.48 -1.54 -9.13
N HIS A 49 4.50 -1.29 -10.00
CA HIS A 49 4.54 -0.34 -11.10
C HIS A 49 3.56 0.81 -10.82
N ASP A 50 3.37 1.68 -11.81
CA ASP A 50 2.54 2.88 -11.64
C ASP A 50 1.09 2.57 -11.27
N LEU A 51 0.50 1.56 -11.91
CA LEU A 51 -0.93 1.25 -11.75
C LEU A 51 -1.23 0.17 -10.70
N ALA A 52 -0.20 -0.58 -10.30
CA ALA A 52 -0.41 -1.81 -9.55
C ALA A 52 0.83 -2.20 -8.75
N GLY A 53 0.62 -2.67 -7.52
CA GLY A 53 1.67 -3.31 -6.75
C GLY A 53 1.12 -4.26 -5.69
N GLY A 54 2.03 -4.86 -4.94
CA GLY A 54 1.73 -5.76 -3.84
C GLY A 54 2.59 -5.46 -2.62
N TRP A 55 2.00 -5.62 -1.44
CA TRP A 55 2.65 -5.38 -0.16
C TRP A 55 2.34 -6.52 0.81
N ASN A 56 3.37 -7.17 1.33
CA ASN A 56 3.24 -8.22 2.32
C ASN A 56 3.70 -7.69 3.67
N VAL A 57 2.85 -7.84 4.68
CA VAL A 57 3.05 -7.29 6.02
C VAL A 57 2.78 -8.34 7.07
N SER A 58 3.36 -8.18 8.26
CA SER A 58 2.94 -8.96 9.41
C SER A 58 1.53 -8.53 9.87
N THR A 59 0.86 -9.35 10.68
CA THR A 59 -0.42 -8.97 11.30
C THR A 59 -0.28 -7.71 12.15
N GLY A 60 0.85 -7.51 12.85
CA GLY A 60 1.09 -6.32 13.66
C GLY A 60 1.22 -5.06 12.81
N ASP A 61 2.06 -5.11 11.77
CA ASP A 61 2.25 -4.01 10.83
C ASP A 61 0.93 -3.65 10.11
N TYR A 62 0.13 -4.66 9.76
CA TYR A 62 -1.19 -4.44 9.16
C TYR A 62 -2.15 -3.70 10.09
N VAL A 63 -2.16 -4.04 11.38
CA VAL A 63 -2.98 -3.33 12.37
C VAL A 63 -2.52 -1.87 12.50
N GLN A 64 -1.20 -1.63 12.60
CA GLN A 64 -0.66 -0.28 12.63
C GLN A 64 -1.06 0.53 11.40
N PHE A 65 -0.94 -0.05 10.19
CA PHE A 65 -1.40 0.61 8.96
C PHE A 65 -2.90 0.91 8.99
N LYS A 66 -3.73 -0.06 9.41
CA LYS A 66 -5.19 0.09 9.47
C LYS A 66 -5.63 1.20 10.43
N ASP A 67 -4.86 1.41 11.50
CA ASP A 67 -5.13 2.47 12.48
C ASP A 67 -4.70 3.87 12.00
N HIS A 68 -4.09 3.98 10.81
CA HIS A 68 -3.71 5.24 10.15
C HIS A 68 -4.39 5.38 8.77
N PRO A 69 -5.72 5.59 8.71
CA PRO A 69 -6.47 5.62 7.45
C PRO A 69 -6.04 6.74 6.48
N SER A 70 -5.44 7.82 6.99
CA SER A 70 -4.91 8.94 6.19
C SER A 70 -3.53 8.68 5.60
N ALA A 71 -2.86 7.58 5.94
CA ALA A 71 -1.45 7.39 5.59
C ALA A 71 -1.20 7.39 4.08
N ILE A 72 -2.14 6.89 3.27
CA ILE A 72 -2.01 6.92 1.81
C ILE A 72 -2.23 8.34 1.29
N ASP A 73 -3.21 9.07 1.82
CA ASP A 73 -3.49 10.45 1.41
C ASP A 73 -2.28 11.35 1.71
N GLU A 74 -1.64 11.19 2.88
CA GLU A 74 -0.41 11.88 3.26
C GLU A 74 0.78 11.58 2.32
N ILE A 75 0.82 10.38 1.72
CA ILE A 75 1.88 10.00 0.77
C ILE A 75 1.67 10.64 -0.60
N ILE A 76 0.41 10.79 -1.03
CA ILE A 76 0.08 11.22 -2.40
C ILE A 76 -0.15 12.72 -2.55
N GLY A 77 -0.26 13.45 -1.43
CA GLY A 77 -0.39 14.91 -1.40
C GLY A 77 -1.79 15.38 -1.71
#